data_AF-A0A3D0XL37-F1
#
_entry.id   AF-A0A3D0XL37-F1
#
_cell.length_a   1.000
_cell.length_b   1.000
_cell.length_c   1.000
_cell.angle_alpha   90.00
_cell.angle_beta   90.00
_cell.angle_gamma   90.00
#
_symmetry.space_group_name_H-M   'P 1'
#
loop_
_entity.id
_entity.type
_entity.pdbx_description
1 polymer ?
#
loop_
_entity_poly.entity_id
_entity_poly.type
_entity_poly.pdbx_seq_one_letter_code
_entity_poly.pdbx_strand_id
1 'polypeptide(L)'
;MSPPSDHMSPSSSLSLEAFCAREVASFEAQGLKRWMRPVVGPQGPRLSLEGKSYENFSSNDYLGLAAHPTIQQRARETLDTYGTGSGASPLITGCLEPMRALQISLAQWKQCEATLVFNSGYAAALGTLTALSGPQDILILDKLCHACLIDAARMSQATLRVFAHNHLEQLEKRLAWARETMAKRPASERGRIGVVVESVYSMDG
;
A
#
# COMPACT_ATOMS: atom_id res chain seq x y z
N MET A 1 -0.16 -63.07 -21.08
CA MET A 1 -0.39 -61.68 -21.53
C MET A 1 -1.35 -61.04 -20.54
N SER A 2 -0.83 -60.31 -19.56
CA SER A 2 -1.66 -59.52 -18.64
C SER A 2 -1.74 -58.09 -19.17
N PRO A 3 -2.91 -57.42 -19.16
CA PRO A 3 -2.98 -56.02 -19.58
C PRO A 3 -2.30 -55.12 -18.52
N PRO A 4 -1.79 -53.95 -18.92
CA PRO A 4 -1.15 -53.03 -17.99
C PRO A 4 -2.21 -52.40 -17.07
N SER A 5 -1.84 -52.34 -15.79
CA SER A 5 -2.57 -51.71 -14.70
C SER A 5 -2.86 -50.24 -14.97
N ASP A 6 -4.07 -49.84 -14.56
CA ASP A 6 -4.68 -48.52 -14.68
C ASP A 6 -3.71 -47.35 -14.49
N HIS A 7 -3.75 -46.44 -15.46
CA HIS A 7 -3.19 -45.11 -15.36
C HIS A 7 -3.77 -44.38 -14.15
N MET A 8 -2.85 -43.78 -13.37
CA MET A 8 -3.06 -42.80 -12.31
C MET A 8 -4.35 -41.98 -12.49
N SER A 9 -5.23 -42.09 -11.49
CA SER A 9 -6.37 -41.20 -11.29
C SER A 9 -5.93 -39.73 -11.29
N PRO A 10 -6.59 -38.83 -12.04
CA PRO A 10 -6.27 -37.41 -11.99
C PRO A 10 -6.58 -36.87 -10.59
N SER A 11 -5.59 -36.22 -9.96
CA SER A 11 -5.77 -35.41 -8.76
C SER A 11 -6.94 -34.44 -8.98
N SER A 12 -8.07 -34.69 -8.32
CA SER A 12 -9.25 -33.82 -8.41
C SER A 12 -8.97 -32.51 -7.69
N SER A 13 -8.41 -31.52 -8.40
CA SER A 13 -8.40 -30.14 -7.93
C SER A 13 -9.83 -29.70 -7.68
N LEU A 14 -10.11 -29.15 -6.50
CA LEU A 14 -11.40 -28.52 -6.20
C LEU A 14 -11.74 -27.49 -7.28
N SER A 15 -13.02 -27.37 -7.63
CA SER A 15 -13.47 -26.25 -8.46
C SER A 15 -13.22 -24.93 -7.73
N LEU A 16 -13.16 -23.82 -8.46
CA LEU A 16 -12.99 -22.50 -7.87
C LEU A 16 -14.11 -22.20 -6.85
N GLU A 17 -15.34 -22.62 -7.15
CA GLU A 17 -16.49 -22.45 -6.27
C GLU A 17 -16.33 -23.26 -4.98
N ALA A 18 -15.91 -24.52 -5.09
CA ALA A 18 -15.69 -25.39 -3.93
C ALA A 18 -14.53 -24.88 -3.05
N PHE A 19 -13.47 -24.35 -3.67
CA PHE A 19 -12.39 -23.67 -2.96
C PHE A 19 -12.91 -22.42 -2.22
N CYS A 20 -13.59 -21.50 -2.92
CA CYS A 20 -14.12 -20.27 -2.33
C CYS A 20 -15.10 -20.55 -1.18
N ALA A 21 -16.02 -21.51 -1.34
CA ALA A 21 -16.98 -21.88 -0.31
C ALA A 21 -16.27 -22.38 0.97
N ARG A 22 -15.23 -23.20 0.81
CA ARG A 22 -14.42 -23.69 1.91
C ARG A 22 -13.68 -22.55 2.64
N GLU A 23 -13.05 -21.64 1.91
CA GLU A 23 -12.35 -20.51 2.51
C GLU A 23 -13.31 -19.56 3.25
N VAL A 24 -14.49 -19.28 2.69
CA VAL A 24 -15.53 -18.47 3.36
C VAL A 24 -16.02 -19.14 4.65
N ALA A 25 -16.28 -20.46 4.62
CA ALA A 25 -16.67 -21.20 5.81
C ALA A 25 -15.58 -21.19 6.88
N SER A 26 -14.31 -21.27 6.48
CA SER A 26 -13.15 -21.15 7.37
C SER A 26 -13.08 -19.77 8.05
N PHE A 27 -13.28 -18.67 7.30
CA PHE A 27 -13.34 -17.34 7.89
C PHE A 27 -14.52 -17.16 8.83
N GLU A 28 -15.67 -17.74 8.51
CA GLU A 28 -16.88 -17.70 9.35
C GLU A 28 -16.67 -18.44 10.67
N ALA A 29 -16.10 -19.65 10.63
CA ALA A 29 -15.78 -20.43 11.82
C ALA A 29 -14.77 -19.71 12.76
N GLN A 30 -13.91 -18.86 12.21
CA GLN A 30 -12.94 -18.06 12.96
C GLN A 30 -13.48 -16.68 13.38
N GLY A 31 -14.70 -16.31 13.01
CA GLY A 31 -15.26 -14.98 13.28
C GLY A 31 -14.59 -13.85 12.47
N LEU A 32 -13.87 -14.17 11.39
CA LEU A 32 -13.13 -13.23 10.55
C LEU A 32 -13.95 -12.67 9.38
N LYS A 33 -15.21 -13.11 9.24
CA LYS A 33 -16.11 -12.64 8.18
C LYS A 33 -16.45 -11.16 8.39
N ARG A 34 -16.15 -10.34 7.38
CA ARG A 34 -16.36 -8.88 7.40
C ARG A 34 -17.54 -8.50 6.50
N TRP A 35 -18.25 -7.45 6.90
CA TRP A 35 -19.38 -6.91 6.17
C TRP A 35 -19.19 -5.42 5.96
N MET A 36 -19.46 -4.93 4.75
CA MET A 36 -19.48 -3.51 4.46
C MET A 36 -20.83 -2.92 4.89
N ARG A 37 -20.81 -1.78 5.57
CA ARG A 37 -22.01 -1.05 5.99
C ARG A 37 -22.11 0.26 5.19
N PRO A 38 -23.14 0.43 4.34
CA PRO A 38 -23.28 1.64 3.54
C PRO A 38 -23.56 2.87 4.41
N VAL A 39 -22.65 3.85 4.35
CA VAL A 39 -22.82 5.18 4.94
C VAL A 39 -23.71 6.03 4.04
N VAL A 40 -24.66 6.75 4.63
CA VAL A 40 -25.51 7.71 3.93
C VAL A 40 -25.07 9.15 4.24
N GLY A 41 -24.83 9.93 3.19
CA GLY A 41 -24.44 11.34 3.30
C GLY A 41 -22.92 11.57 3.30
N PRO A 42 -22.49 12.83 3.54
CA PRO A 42 -21.07 13.17 3.58
C PRO A 42 -20.38 12.54 4.80
N GLN A 43 -19.06 12.38 4.70
CA GLN A 43 -18.23 12.02 5.85
C GLN A 43 -18.20 13.15 6.89
N GLY A 44 -18.09 12.78 8.16
CA GLY A 44 -18.06 13.75 9.26
C GLY A 44 -18.02 13.06 10.63
N PRO A 45 -18.11 13.87 11.72
CA PRO A 45 -18.10 13.35 13.08
C PRO A 45 -19.33 12.52 13.43
N ARG A 46 -20.43 12.64 12.66
CA ARG A 46 -21.60 11.77 12.77
C ARG A 46 -21.85 11.06 11.46
N LEU A 47 -22.10 9.74 11.53
CA LEU A 47 -22.52 8.91 10.40
C LEU A 47 -24.00 8.58 10.48
N SER A 48 -24.62 8.42 9.31
CA SER A 48 -25.93 7.79 9.17
C SER A 48 -25.77 6.41 8.54
N LEU A 49 -26.17 5.37 9.27
CA LEU A 49 -26.05 3.96 8.87
C LEU A 49 -27.36 3.26 9.24
N GLU A 50 -27.99 2.57 8.29
CA GLU A 50 -29.22 1.79 8.54
C GLU A 50 -30.35 2.59 9.22
N GLY A 51 -30.50 3.87 8.82
CA GLY A 51 -31.51 4.78 9.37
C GLY A 51 -31.21 5.30 10.78
N LYS A 52 -30.02 5.03 11.32
CA LYS A 52 -29.59 5.48 12.66
C LYS A 52 -28.37 6.40 12.56
N SER A 53 -28.27 7.34 13.50
CA SER A 53 -27.13 8.24 13.62
C SER A 53 -26.13 7.72 14.68
N TYR A 54 -24.84 7.78 14.36
CA TYR A 54 -23.74 7.34 15.22
C TYR A 54 -22.64 8.41 15.27
N GLU A 55 -21.94 8.52 16.40
CA GLU A 55 -20.68 9.25 16.48
C GLU A 55 -19.55 8.46 15.83
N ASN A 56 -18.71 9.12 15.04
CA ASN A 56 -17.71 8.51 14.18
C ASN A 56 -16.30 8.59 14.77
N PHE A 57 -15.93 7.57 15.55
CA PHE A 57 -14.58 7.43 16.09
C PHE A 57 -13.66 6.54 15.23
N SER A 58 -14.10 6.16 14.03
CA SER A 58 -13.39 5.23 13.14
C SER A 58 -12.87 5.86 11.83
N SER A 59 -12.97 7.19 11.70
CA SER A 59 -12.57 7.90 10.48
C SER A 59 -11.09 8.23 10.48
N ASN A 60 -10.47 8.16 9.30
CA ASN A 60 -9.13 8.69 9.04
C ASN A 60 -9.15 10.14 8.52
N ASP A 61 -10.32 10.78 8.46
CA ASP A 61 -10.46 12.20 8.14
C ASP A 61 -10.13 13.07 9.36
N TYR A 62 -8.88 13.02 9.81
CA TYR A 62 -8.42 13.62 11.07
C TYR A 62 -8.68 15.13 11.18
N LEU A 63 -8.71 15.82 10.03
CA LEU A 63 -8.90 17.27 9.96
C LEU A 63 -10.31 17.66 9.49
N GLY A 64 -11.20 16.69 9.27
CA GLY A 64 -12.57 16.95 8.80
C GLY A 64 -12.63 17.56 7.39
N LEU A 65 -11.66 17.25 6.53
CA LEU A 65 -11.52 17.85 5.21
C LEU A 65 -12.35 17.17 4.13
N ALA A 66 -12.80 15.92 4.35
CA ALA A 66 -13.52 15.14 3.34
C ALA A 66 -14.83 15.81 2.88
N ALA A 67 -15.46 16.61 3.75
CA ALA A 67 -16.67 17.37 3.43
C ALA A 67 -16.49 18.90 3.54
N HIS A 68 -15.24 19.39 3.53
CA HIS A 68 -14.99 20.82 3.73
C HIS A 68 -15.56 21.67 2.57
N PRO A 69 -16.39 22.70 2.84
CA PRO A 69 -17.11 23.44 1.79
C PRO A 69 -16.20 24.04 0.71
N THR A 70 -15.05 24.60 1.10
CA THR A 70 -14.08 25.17 0.16
C THR A 70 -13.50 24.12 -0.78
N ILE A 71 -13.22 22.89 -0.28
CA ILE A 71 -12.67 21.81 -1.10
C ILE A 71 -13.73 21.33 -2.09
N GLN A 72 -14.97 21.17 -1.63
CA GLN A 72 -16.08 20.82 -2.52
C GLN A 72 -16.28 21.85 -3.63
N GLN A 73 -16.23 23.13 -3.29
CA GLN A 73 -16.39 24.20 -4.26
C GLN A 73 -15.27 24.19 -5.31
N ARG A 74 -14.00 24.06 -4.88
CA ARG A 74 -12.87 23.95 -5.81
C ARG A 74 -12.94 22.69 -6.69
N ALA A 75 -13.43 21.58 -6.14
CA ALA A 75 -13.64 20.35 -6.90
C ALA A 75 -14.68 20.56 -8.03
N ARG A 76 -15.81 21.23 -7.74
CA ARG A 76 -16.82 21.55 -8.77
C ARG A 76 -16.25 22.43 -9.88
N GLU A 77 -15.56 23.51 -9.52
CA GLU A 77 -14.91 24.41 -10.49
C GLU A 77 -13.87 23.69 -11.37
N THR A 78 -13.12 22.76 -10.78
CA THR A 78 -12.14 21.94 -11.51
C THR A 78 -12.85 20.99 -12.47
N LEU A 79 -13.97 20.38 -12.07
CA LEU A 79 -14.76 19.52 -12.95
C LEU A 79 -15.34 20.29 -14.14
N ASP A 80 -15.82 21.52 -13.92
CA ASP A 80 -16.34 22.39 -14.98
C ASP A 80 -15.25 22.77 -16.00
N THR A 81 -13.98 22.86 -15.56
CA THR A 81 -12.86 23.29 -16.41
C THR A 81 -12.15 22.12 -17.12
N TYR A 82 -11.90 21.01 -16.40
CA TYR A 82 -11.04 19.91 -16.88
C TYR A 82 -11.81 18.61 -17.15
N GLY A 83 -13.10 18.54 -16.80
CA GLY A 83 -13.89 17.32 -16.88
C GLY A 83 -13.53 16.30 -15.79
N THR A 84 -13.97 15.06 -15.99
CA THR A 84 -13.95 14.01 -14.95
C THR A 84 -12.69 13.13 -14.97
N GLY A 85 -11.78 13.32 -15.92
CA GLY A 85 -10.62 12.44 -16.07
C GLY A 85 -9.51 13.03 -16.92
N SER A 86 -8.28 12.52 -16.73
CA SER A 86 -7.08 12.99 -17.42
C SER A 86 -6.93 12.49 -18.87
N GLY A 87 -7.71 11.49 -19.28
CA GLY A 87 -7.71 10.93 -20.64
C GLY A 87 -6.50 10.07 -21.02
N ALA A 88 -5.38 10.15 -20.30
CA ALA A 88 -4.20 9.32 -20.51
C ALA A 88 -3.28 9.28 -19.27
N SER A 89 -2.14 8.59 -19.39
CA SER A 89 -1.06 8.65 -18.41
C SER A 89 -0.37 10.03 -18.43
N PRO A 90 0.26 10.44 -17.31
CA PRO A 90 0.91 11.75 -17.21
C PRO A 90 1.93 12.04 -18.32
N LEU A 91 2.67 11.02 -18.76
CA LEU A 91 3.71 11.15 -19.78
C LEU A 91 3.16 11.47 -21.18
N ILE A 92 1.94 11.02 -21.48
CA ILE A 92 1.37 11.15 -22.83
C ILE A 92 0.59 12.46 -22.94
N THR A 93 -0.57 12.54 -22.29
CA THR A 93 -1.43 13.72 -22.28
C THR A 93 -2.20 13.91 -20.97
N GLY A 94 -1.92 13.08 -19.95
CA GLY A 94 -2.68 13.04 -18.70
C GLY A 94 -2.19 13.96 -17.60
N CYS A 95 -1.11 14.73 -17.81
CA CYS A 95 -0.60 15.66 -16.82
C CYS A 95 -1.37 16.98 -16.89
N LEU A 96 -2.50 17.05 -16.19
CA LEU A 96 -3.31 18.27 -16.11
C LEU A 96 -2.60 19.34 -15.26
N GLU A 97 -2.88 20.61 -15.55
CA GLU A 97 -2.30 21.76 -14.81
C GLU A 97 -2.51 21.66 -13.28
N PRO A 98 -3.70 21.29 -12.76
CA PRO A 98 -3.90 21.11 -11.32
C PRO A 98 -3.01 20.04 -10.69
N MET A 99 -2.63 19.00 -11.45
CA MET A 99 -1.69 17.97 -10.97
C MET A 99 -0.28 18.54 -10.84
N ARG A 100 0.15 19.38 -11.79
CA ARG A 100 1.45 20.06 -11.70
C ARG A 100 1.48 21.05 -10.54
N ALA A 101 0.42 21.84 -10.38
CA ALA A 101 0.27 22.77 -9.26
C ALA A 101 0.34 22.04 -7.91
N LEU A 102 -0.39 20.93 -7.77
CA LEU A 102 -0.34 20.08 -6.56
C LEU A 102 1.08 19.61 -6.24
N GLN A 103 1.83 19.11 -7.23
CA GLN A 103 3.21 18.67 -7.01
C GLN A 103 4.14 19.81 -6.56
N ILE A 104 3.97 21.01 -7.11
CA ILE A 104 4.75 22.20 -6.70
C ILE A 104 4.41 22.58 -5.25
N SER A 105 3.12 22.67 -4.93
CA SER A 105 2.68 23.00 -3.57
C SER A 105 3.14 21.96 -2.54
N LEU A 106 3.09 20.67 -2.88
CA LEU A 106 3.59 19.60 -2.02
C LEU A 106 5.11 19.69 -1.82
N ALA A 107 5.88 19.99 -2.88
CA ALA A 107 7.33 20.15 -2.78
C ALA A 107 7.72 21.30 -1.85
N GLN A 108 7.03 22.45 -1.99
CA GLN A 108 7.19 23.59 -1.10
C GLN A 108 6.83 23.25 0.35
N TRP A 109 5.68 22.59 0.56
CA TRP A 109 5.21 22.24 1.89
C TRP A 109 6.12 21.20 2.59
N LYS A 110 6.63 20.21 1.83
CA LYS A 110 7.55 19.19 2.33
C LYS A 110 9.02 19.62 2.33
N GLN A 111 9.32 20.81 1.84
CA GLN A 111 10.68 21.35 1.72
C GLN A 111 11.62 20.39 0.96
N CYS A 112 11.15 19.83 -0.14
CA CYS A 112 11.92 18.94 -1.02
C CYS A 112 12.02 19.50 -2.45
N GLU A 113 12.97 18.98 -3.23
CA GLU A 113 13.25 19.48 -4.59
C GLU A 113 12.12 19.18 -5.58
N ALA A 114 11.43 18.04 -5.41
CA ALA A 114 10.35 17.61 -6.26
C ALA A 114 9.41 16.63 -5.54
N THR A 115 8.19 16.49 -6.06
CA THR A 115 7.24 15.46 -5.63
C THR A 115 6.61 14.75 -6.83
N LEU A 116 6.19 13.52 -6.60
CA LEU A 116 5.36 12.73 -7.52
C LEU A 116 4.07 12.35 -6.81
N VAL A 117 2.94 12.49 -7.51
CA VAL A 117 1.63 12.13 -6.98
C VAL A 117 1.16 10.80 -7.55
N PHE A 118 0.68 9.94 -6.66
CA PHE A 118 0.03 8.67 -6.99
C PHE A 118 -1.43 8.70 -6.52
N ASN A 119 -2.27 7.83 -7.06
CA ASN A 119 -3.68 7.74 -6.71
C ASN A 119 -3.94 7.23 -5.28
N SER A 120 -2.94 6.66 -4.61
CA SER A 120 -3.04 6.19 -3.23
C SER A 120 -1.65 6.11 -2.57
N GLY A 121 -1.62 6.10 -1.24
CA GLY A 121 -0.39 5.80 -0.48
C GLY A 121 0.16 4.40 -0.76
N TYR A 122 -0.71 3.44 -1.09
CA TYR A 122 -0.29 2.10 -1.50
C TYR A 122 0.50 2.15 -2.82
N ALA A 123 -0.04 2.82 -3.84
CA ALA A 123 0.62 2.96 -5.14
C ALA A 123 1.92 3.77 -5.04
N ALA A 124 1.97 4.78 -4.17
CA ALA A 124 3.20 5.50 -3.87
C ALA A 124 4.27 4.57 -3.27
N ALA A 125 3.92 3.75 -2.27
CA ALA A 125 4.84 2.78 -1.66
C ALA A 125 5.40 1.79 -2.69
N LEU A 126 4.52 1.20 -3.51
CA LEU A 126 4.91 0.33 -4.62
C LEU A 126 5.87 1.04 -5.57
N GLY A 127 5.43 2.16 -6.17
CA GLY A 127 6.19 2.89 -7.18
C GLY A 127 7.54 3.35 -6.67
N THR A 128 7.62 3.83 -5.42
CA THR A 128 8.86 4.30 -4.82
C THR A 128 9.83 3.14 -4.54
N LEU A 129 9.42 2.11 -3.81
CA LEU A 129 10.37 1.06 -3.39
C LEU A 129 10.83 0.20 -4.56
N THR A 130 9.99 -0.08 -5.55
CA THR A 130 10.41 -0.87 -6.72
C THR A 130 11.20 -0.09 -7.74
N ALA A 131 11.06 1.25 -7.78
CA ALA A 131 11.94 2.08 -8.60
C ALA A 131 13.31 2.28 -7.95
N LEU A 132 13.35 2.36 -6.62
CA LEU A 132 14.57 2.65 -5.86
C LEU A 132 15.33 1.41 -5.41
N SER A 133 14.76 0.21 -5.54
CA SER A 133 15.38 -1.04 -5.08
C SER A 133 15.21 -2.18 -6.07
N GLY A 134 16.19 -3.08 -6.13
CA GLY A 134 16.21 -4.25 -7.00
C GLY A 134 16.86 -5.48 -6.34
N PRO A 135 17.09 -6.57 -7.09
CA PRO A 135 17.63 -7.84 -6.57
C PRO A 135 18.98 -7.74 -5.84
N GLN A 136 19.78 -6.73 -6.16
CA GLN A 136 21.07 -6.48 -5.52
C GLN A 136 20.96 -5.67 -4.22
N ASP A 137 19.83 -5.03 -3.96
CA ASP A 137 19.64 -4.19 -2.78
C ASP A 137 19.19 -5.01 -1.56
N ILE A 138 19.36 -4.44 -0.36
CA ILE A 138 18.86 -4.98 0.91
C ILE A 138 17.90 -3.94 1.51
N LEU A 139 16.69 -4.36 1.86
CA LEU A 139 15.71 -3.53 2.57
C LEU A 139 15.50 -4.07 3.99
N ILE A 140 15.62 -3.19 4.98
CA ILE A 140 15.41 -3.50 6.40
C ILE A 140 14.16 -2.76 6.88
N LEU A 141 13.10 -3.50 7.20
CA LEU A 141 11.77 -2.97 7.54
C LEU A 141 11.46 -3.16 9.03
N ASP A 142 10.76 -2.19 9.63
CA ASP A 142 10.08 -2.40 10.90
C ASP A 142 8.95 -3.43 10.72
N LYS A 143 8.77 -4.32 11.70
CA LYS A 143 7.78 -5.40 11.65
C LYS A 143 6.34 -4.90 11.51
N LEU A 144 6.02 -3.71 12.02
CA LEU A 144 4.66 -3.16 12.01
C LEU A 144 4.43 -2.16 10.89
N CYS A 145 5.37 -2.00 9.96
CA CYS A 145 5.14 -1.24 8.74
C CYS A 145 3.88 -1.73 8.01
N HIS A 146 3.15 -0.78 7.44
CA HIS A 146 1.92 -0.96 6.72
C HIS A 146 2.13 -1.96 5.59
N ALA A 147 1.12 -2.81 5.34
CA ALA A 147 1.22 -3.92 4.40
C ALA A 147 1.73 -3.50 3.01
N CYS A 148 1.37 -2.30 2.55
CA CYS A 148 1.83 -1.78 1.26
C CYS A 148 3.37 -1.66 1.15
N LEU A 149 4.08 -1.34 2.24
CA LEU A 149 5.54 -1.25 2.26
C LEU A 149 6.18 -2.63 2.18
N ILE A 150 5.56 -3.62 2.84
CA ILE A 150 6.00 -5.03 2.80
C ILE A 150 5.82 -5.58 1.38
N ASP A 151 4.66 -5.36 0.78
CA ASP A 151 4.36 -5.84 -0.57
C ASP A 151 5.25 -5.15 -1.62
N ALA A 152 5.50 -3.86 -1.46
CA ALA A 152 6.44 -3.13 -2.31
C ALA A 152 7.88 -3.61 -2.17
N ALA A 153 8.35 -3.86 -0.94
CA ALA A 153 9.68 -4.44 -0.70
C ALA A 153 9.81 -5.83 -1.33
N ARG A 154 8.79 -6.67 -1.23
CA ARG A 154 8.76 -7.98 -1.91
C ARG A 154 8.76 -7.83 -3.44
N MET A 155 7.96 -6.93 -3.98
CA MET A 155 7.87 -6.67 -5.42
C MET A 155 9.19 -6.15 -6.00
N SER A 156 9.98 -5.42 -5.21
CA SER A 156 11.31 -4.93 -5.62
C SER A 156 12.35 -6.03 -5.82
N GLN A 157 12.08 -7.27 -5.35
CA GLN A 157 13.02 -8.40 -5.32
C GLN A 157 14.29 -8.16 -4.48
N ALA A 158 14.39 -7.04 -3.76
CA ALA A 158 15.47 -6.80 -2.82
C ALA A 158 15.47 -7.85 -1.71
N THR A 159 16.65 -8.09 -1.13
CA THR A 159 16.74 -8.96 0.05
C THR A 159 16.06 -8.27 1.24
N LEU A 160 14.92 -8.81 1.68
CA LEU A 160 14.17 -8.28 2.80
C LEU A 160 14.70 -8.81 4.15
N ARG A 161 14.88 -7.89 5.10
CA ARG A 161 15.08 -8.18 6.52
C ARG A 161 14.09 -7.38 7.35
N VAL A 162 13.68 -7.95 8.48
CA VAL A 162 12.76 -7.30 9.41
C VAL A 162 13.43 -7.20 10.78
N PHE A 163 13.15 -6.11 11.49
CA PHE A 163 13.44 -5.94 12.90
C PHE A 163 12.14 -5.69 13.69
N ALA A 164 12.16 -6.02 14.96
CA ALA A 164 11.06 -5.85 15.89
C ALA A 164 10.73 -4.37 16.04
N HIS A 165 9.46 -4.08 16.28
CA HIS A 165 8.94 -2.74 16.31
C HIS A 165 9.75 -1.82 17.23
N ASN A 166 10.24 -0.70 16.67
CA ASN A 166 11.05 0.30 17.39
C ASN A 166 12.30 -0.25 18.10
N HIS A 167 12.79 -1.44 17.73
CA HIS A 167 13.94 -2.07 18.38
C HIS A 167 15.28 -1.66 17.72
N LEU A 168 15.82 -0.52 18.12
CA LEU A 168 17.03 0.07 17.53
C LEU A 168 18.28 -0.85 17.58
N GLU A 169 18.51 -1.58 18.67
CA GLU A 169 19.67 -2.48 18.73
C GLU A 169 19.57 -3.63 17.72
N GLN A 170 18.35 -4.12 17.44
CA GLN A 170 18.15 -5.15 16.44
C GLN A 170 18.34 -4.56 15.05
N LEU A 171 17.84 -3.34 14.80
CA LEU A 171 18.10 -2.60 13.57
C LEU A 171 19.62 -2.44 13.33
N GLU A 172 20.39 -2.04 14.35
CA GLU A 172 21.86 -1.91 14.23
C GLU A 172 22.52 -3.24 13.88
N LYS A 173 22.12 -4.34 14.54
CA LYS A 173 22.61 -5.69 14.20
C LYS A 173 22.28 -6.07 12.74
N ARG A 174 21.09 -5.71 12.23
CA ARG A 174 20.71 -5.95 10.83
C ARG A 174 21.53 -5.09 9.86
N LEU A 175 21.82 -3.83 10.22
CA LEU A 175 22.65 -2.94 9.43
C LEU A 175 24.10 -3.43 9.36
N ALA A 176 24.68 -3.86 10.47
CA ALA A 176 26.02 -4.45 10.51
C ALA A 176 26.11 -5.69 9.60
N TRP A 177 25.15 -6.61 9.74
CA TRP A 177 25.04 -7.78 8.87
C TRP A 177 24.91 -7.41 7.38
N ALA A 178 24.09 -6.40 7.06
CA ALA A 178 23.89 -5.96 5.68
C ALA A 178 25.16 -5.36 5.09
N ARG A 179 25.90 -4.54 5.85
CA ARG A 179 27.20 -3.98 5.45
C ARG A 179 28.24 -5.08 5.19
N GLU A 180 28.35 -6.06 6.09
CA GLU A 180 29.24 -7.22 5.90
C GLU A 180 28.86 -8.05 4.67
N THR A 181 27.56 -8.25 4.45
CA THR A 181 27.04 -8.98 3.29
C THR A 181 27.39 -8.27 1.99
N MET A 182 27.21 -6.94 1.93
CA MET A 182 27.58 -6.12 0.77
C MET A 182 29.09 -6.09 0.53
N ALA A 183 29.90 -6.03 1.59
CA ALA A 183 31.36 -6.01 1.48
C ALA A 183 31.93 -7.27 0.80
N LYS A 184 31.30 -8.43 1.01
CA LYS A 184 31.66 -9.72 0.41
C LYS A 184 31.29 -9.83 -1.08
N ARG A 185 30.41 -8.95 -1.60
CA ARG A 185 30.02 -8.97 -3.01
C ARG A 185 31.08 -8.28 -3.89
N PRO A 186 31.26 -8.74 -5.14
CA PRO A 186 32.03 -8.03 -6.15
C PRO A 186 31.55 -6.58 -6.27
N ALA A 187 32.45 -5.64 -6.55
CA ALA A 187 32.09 -4.22 -6.67
C ALA A 187 30.98 -3.96 -7.69
N SER A 188 30.91 -4.75 -8.76
CA SER A 188 29.87 -4.72 -9.80
C SER A 188 28.49 -5.19 -9.36
N GLU A 189 28.37 -5.79 -8.17
CA GLU A 189 27.12 -6.37 -7.64
C GLU A 189 26.73 -5.77 -6.27
N ARG A 190 27.42 -4.70 -5.86
CA ARG A 190 27.11 -3.97 -4.63
C ARG A 190 25.91 -3.06 -4.86
N GLY A 191 24.75 -3.52 -4.38
CA GLY A 191 23.58 -2.67 -4.24
C GLY A 191 23.65 -1.75 -3.02
N ARG A 192 22.50 -1.23 -2.64
CA ARG A 192 22.25 -0.30 -1.54
C ARG A 192 21.59 -1.01 -0.36
N ILE A 193 21.69 -0.38 0.80
CA ILE A 193 21.00 -0.80 2.02
C ILE A 193 20.01 0.29 2.37
N GLY A 194 18.72 -0.04 2.37
CA GLY A 194 17.63 0.88 2.74
C GLY A 194 16.99 0.48 4.07
N VAL A 195 16.63 1.47 4.88
CA VAL A 195 15.80 1.31 6.07
C VAL A 195 14.43 1.90 5.78
N VAL A 196 13.37 1.15 6.06
CA VAL A 196 11.98 1.56 5.78
C VAL A 196 11.18 1.45 7.07
N VAL A 197 10.68 2.59 7.52
CA VAL A 197 9.93 2.77 8.78
C VAL A 197 8.79 3.75 8.54
N GLU A 198 7.81 3.77 9.44
CA GLU A 198 6.78 4.81 9.49
C GLU A 198 7.06 5.83 10.59
N SER A 199 6.58 7.05 10.40
CA SER A 199 6.66 8.09 11.43
C SER A 199 5.63 7.89 12.55
N VAL A 200 4.45 7.38 12.20
CA VAL A 200 3.33 7.07 13.11
C VAL A 200 2.72 5.77 12.62
N TYR A 201 2.57 4.78 13.51
CA TYR A 201 2.09 3.46 13.12
C TYR A 201 0.59 3.37 13.39
N SER A 202 -0.20 3.18 12.33
CA SER A 202 -1.67 3.34 12.36
C SER A 202 -2.43 2.58 13.46
N MET A 203 -1.90 1.46 13.94
CA MET A 203 -2.56 0.63 14.97
C MET A 203 -2.14 0.96 16.40
N ASP A 204 -0.93 1.50 16.59
CA ASP A 204 -0.35 1.73 17.92
C ASP A 204 -0.29 3.21 18.32
N GLY A 205 -0.37 4.12 17.34
CA GLY A 205 -0.24 5.57 17.54
C GLY A 205 1.21 6.05 17.48
#